data_AF-A0A3C1ZJF7-F1
#
_entry.id   AF-A0A3C1ZJF7-F1
#
_cell.length_a   1.000
_cell.length_b   1.000
_cell.length_c   1.000
_cell.angle_alpha   90.00
_cell.angle_beta   90.00
_cell.angle_gamma   90.00
#
_symmetry.space_group_name_H-M   'P 1'
#
loop_
_entity.id
_entity.type
_entity.pdbx_description
1 polymer ?
#
loop_
_entity_poly.entity_id
_entity_poly.type
_entity_poly.pdbx_seq_one_letter_code
_entity_poly.pdbx_strand_id
1 'polypeptide(L)'
;KEELPDVKTAVFKKGYHGLPLLFLIAAIVLGWSPLKSAFWATILALLIPLFVLRDFKAWFGKVIEAMYDASKQAVPIAVACAGAGIIVGAIGVTGLGTKIANGLIAFANGKLIFGLVLTMVAAIILGTGMPVTAVYIICAATLVQPLVAMGTSALAAHMFIFMFSAVAGLTPPVAITSYTAAGIAQTDPNQTAIQGFLYGLPGFIIPFIFVFSPELLMVGAPLRVALAIATALIGICCLVAAIEGYFLTRWNMFLRLLLGIAAVLLLDPGIVTDLIAFGIIAVCFGVQVLVLNKLNAPAAR
;
A
#
# COMPACT_ATOMS: atom_id res chain seq x y z
N LYS A 1 -23.95 19.26 -5.30
CA LYS A 1 -24.11 19.35 -3.82
C LYS A 1 -25.42 18.72 -3.36
N GLU A 2 -26.51 18.86 -4.13
CA GLU A 2 -27.82 18.26 -3.84
C GLU A 2 -27.93 16.75 -4.16
N GLU A 3 -27.04 16.19 -4.98
CA GLU A 3 -26.99 14.75 -5.29
C GLU A 3 -26.13 13.92 -4.31
N LEU A 4 -25.43 14.57 -3.37
CA LEU A 4 -24.65 13.84 -2.38
C LEU A 4 -25.57 13.46 -1.22
N PRO A 5 -25.70 12.16 -0.87
CA PRO A 5 -26.48 11.76 0.29
C PRO A 5 -25.93 12.49 1.52
N ASP A 6 -26.83 13.04 2.33
CA ASP A 6 -26.46 13.74 3.56
C ASP A 6 -25.57 12.84 4.42
N VAL A 7 -24.30 13.24 4.58
CA VAL A 7 -23.23 12.42 5.17
C VAL A 7 -23.62 11.99 6.58
N LYS A 8 -24.31 12.88 7.34
CA LYS A 8 -24.82 12.55 8.67
C LYS A 8 -25.84 11.40 8.60
N THR A 9 -26.82 11.51 7.71
CA THR A 9 -27.85 10.49 7.54
C THR A 9 -27.28 9.15 7.06
N ALA A 10 -26.30 9.16 6.15
CA ALA A 10 -25.64 7.94 5.66
C ALA A 10 -24.78 7.26 6.74
N VAL A 11 -24.01 8.04 7.50
CA VAL A 11 -23.17 7.54 8.59
C VAL A 11 -24.03 7.02 9.75
N PHE A 12 -25.11 7.70 10.12
CA PHE A 12 -26.00 7.19 11.17
C PHE A 12 -26.75 5.93 10.74
N LYS A 13 -27.18 5.82 9.47
CA LYS A 13 -27.94 4.65 8.99
C LYS A 13 -27.09 3.43 8.65
N LYS A 14 -25.84 3.60 8.19
CA LYS A 14 -24.97 2.49 7.74
C LYS A 14 -23.60 2.44 8.40
N GLY A 15 -23.23 3.43 9.21
CA GLY A 15 -21.92 3.51 9.84
C GLY A 15 -21.62 2.38 10.83
N TYR A 16 -22.64 1.68 11.30
CA TYR A 16 -22.46 0.50 12.15
C TYR A 16 -21.67 -0.63 11.46
N HIS A 17 -21.67 -0.71 10.13
CA HIS A 17 -20.83 -1.66 9.38
C HIS A 17 -19.33 -1.36 9.50
N GLY A 18 -18.95 -0.12 9.86
CA GLY A 18 -17.55 0.25 10.10
C GLY A 18 -17.04 -0.10 11.50
N LEU A 19 -17.94 -0.38 12.46
CA LEU A 19 -17.55 -0.68 13.84
C LEU A 19 -16.64 -1.91 13.99
N PRO A 20 -16.89 -3.05 13.31
CA PRO A 20 -15.98 -4.20 13.36
C PRO A 20 -14.56 -3.86 12.89
N LEU A 21 -14.44 -3.03 11.84
CA LEU A 21 -13.15 -2.61 11.30
C LEU A 21 -12.40 -1.69 12.29
N LEU A 22 -13.10 -0.71 12.87
CA LEU A 22 -12.53 0.15 13.90
C LEU A 22 -12.08 -0.64 15.13
N PHE A 23 -12.89 -1.61 15.55
CA PHE A 23 -12.53 -2.52 16.64
C PHE A 23 -11.28 -3.34 16.29
N LEU A 24 -11.19 -3.90 15.09
CA LEU A 24 -10.04 -4.67 14.64
C LEU A 24 -8.75 -3.85 14.72
N ILE A 25 -8.79 -2.62 14.21
CA ILE A 25 -7.65 -1.69 14.23
C ILE A 25 -7.28 -1.36 15.68
N ALA A 26 -8.26 -1.00 16.52
CA ALA A 26 -8.02 -0.69 17.93
C ALA A 26 -7.43 -1.87 18.69
N ALA A 27 -7.91 -3.09 18.46
CA ALA A 27 -7.41 -4.29 19.11
C ALA A 27 -5.94 -4.57 18.76
N ILE A 28 -5.54 -4.39 17.50
CA ILE A 28 -4.14 -4.53 17.07
C ILE A 28 -3.26 -3.45 17.72
N VAL A 29 -3.73 -2.20 17.76
CA VAL A 29 -3.01 -1.09 18.42
C VAL A 29 -2.84 -1.34 19.92
N LEU A 30 -3.82 -1.99 20.56
CA LEU A 30 -3.75 -2.44 21.96
C LEU A 30 -2.88 -3.70 22.16
N GLY A 31 -2.20 -4.17 21.12
CA GLY A 31 -1.25 -5.29 21.19
C GLY A 31 -1.88 -6.68 21.09
N TRP A 32 -3.14 -6.79 20.68
CA TRP A 32 -3.73 -8.11 20.40
C TRP A 32 -3.13 -8.69 19.12
N SER A 33 -2.97 -10.01 19.08
CA SER A 33 -2.52 -10.67 17.85
C SER A 33 -3.53 -10.43 16.72
N PRO A 34 -3.08 -10.24 15.47
CA PRO A 34 -3.98 -10.01 14.33
C PRO A 34 -5.07 -11.07 14.20
N LEU A 35 -4.74 -12.34 14.48
CA LEU A 35 -5.69 -13.46 14.45
C LEU A 35 -6.80 -13.30 15.51
N LYS A 36 -6.44 -12.92 16.74
CA LYS A 36 -7.40 -12.68 17.82
C LYS A 36 -8.29 -11.48 17.49
N SER A 37 -7.71 -10.39 16.99
CA SER A 37 -8.45 -9.19 16.59
C SER A 37 -9.46 -9.48 15.48
N ALA A 38 -9.06 -10.24 14.45
CA ALA A 38 -9.92 -10.64 13.34
C ALA A 38 -11.08 -11.55 13.78
N PHE A 39 -10.84 -12.48 14.72
CA PHE A 39 -11.88 -13.35 15.27
C PHE A 39 -13.00 -12.53 15.95
N TRP A 40 -12.63 -11.65 16.87
CA TRP A 40 -13.60 -10.81 17.60
C TRP A 40 -14.28 -9.77 16.70
N ALA A 41 -13.55 -9.20 15.74
CA ALA A 41 -14.14 -8.32 14.74
C ALA A 41 -15.18 -9.04 13.88
N THR A 42 -14.93 -10.29 13.47
CA THR A 42 -15.91 -11.11 12.74
C THR A 42 -17.15 -11.37 13.59
N ILE A 43 -17.00 -11.70 14.87
CA ILE A 43 -18.15 -11.86 15.79
C ILE A 43 -18.96 -10.56 15.86
N LEU A 44 -18.31 -9.41 16.01
CA LEU A 44 -19.00 -8.12 16.00
C LEU A 44 -19.71 -7.85 14.67
N ALA A 45 -19.08 -8.18 13.54
CA ALA A 45 -19.69 -8.03 12.22
C ALA A 45 -20.96 -8.88 12.04
N LEU A 46 -21.03 -10.04 12.70
CA LEU A 46 -22.22 -10.88 12.74
C LEU A 46 -23.27 -10.33 13.73
N LEU A 47 -22.87 -9.89 14.92
CA LEU A 47 -23.80 -9.50 15.98
C LEU A 47 -24.43 -8.11 15.76
N ILE A 48 -23.68 -7.13 15.26
CA ILE A 48 -24.18 -5.75 15.13
C ILE A 48 -25.43 -5.67 14.23
N PRO A 49 -25.47 -6.29 13.03
CA PRO A 49 -26.67 -6.30 12.20
C PRO A 49 -27.89 -6.96 12.87
N LEU A 50 -27.68 -7.95 13.74
CA LEU A 50 -28.77 -8.60 14.49
C LEU A 50 -29.46 -7.60 15.42
N PHE A 51 -28.69 -6.81 16.17
CA PHE A 51 -29.23 -5.81 17.10
C PHE A 51 -29.84 -4.59 16.41
N VAL A 52 -29.34 -4.23 15.22
CA VAL A 52 -29.82 -3.07 14.44
C VAL A 52 -31.07 -3.41 13.63
N LEU A 53 -31.06 -4.53 12.91
CA LEU A 53 -32.19 -4.94 12.06
C LEU A 53 -33.34 -5.53 12.88
N ARG A 54 -33.04 -6.14 14.05
CA ARG A 54 -34.00 -6.84 14.92
C ARG A 54 -34.85 -7.90 14.20
N ASP A 55 -34.38 -8.39 13.05
CA ASP A 55 -35.00 -9.44 12.26
C ASP A 55 -34.08 -10.66 12.23
N PHE A 56 -34.37 -11.62 13.12
CA PHE A 56 -33.57 -12.83 13.27
C PHE A 56 -33.61 -13.71 12.02
N LYS A 57 -34.76 -13.77 11.31
CA LYS A 57 -34.92 -14.65 10.15
C LYS A 57 -34.11 -14.12 8.97
N ALA A 58 -34.19 -12.82 8.69
CA ALA A 58 -33.39 -12.19 7.65
C ALA A 58 -31.89 -12.22 7.99
N TRP A 59 -31.54 -11.99 9.27
CA TRP A 59 -30.16 -12.09 9.74
C TRP A 59 -29.60 -13.50 9.53
N PHE A 60 -30.30 -14.54 9.98
CA PHE A 60 -29.83 -15.92 9.88
C PHE A 60 -29.60 -16.34 8.43
N GLY A 61 -30.53 -15.99 7.52
CA GLY A 61 -30.35 -16.24 6.08
C GLY A 61 -29.07 -15.60 5.53
N LYS A 62 -28.81 -14.33 5.87
CA LYS A 62 -27.59 -13.62 5.45
C LYS A 62 -26.32 -14.17 6.08
N VAL A 63 -26.36 -14.68 7.31
CA VAL A 63 -25.20 -15.32 7.94
C VAL A 63 -24.85 -16.60 7.20
N ILE A 64 -25.83 -17.44 6.86
CA ILE A 64 -25.58 -18.66 6.07
C ILE A 64 -25.01 -18.32 4.68
N GLU A 65 -25.57 -17.33 4.01
CA GLU A 65 -25.05 -16.82 2.73
C GLU A 65 -23.60 -16.32 2.87
N ALA A 66 -23.32 -15.52 3.90
CA ALA A 66 -21.97 -15.02 4.19
C ALA A 66 -20.98 -16.17 4.51
N MET A 67 -21.39 -17.21 5.23
CA MET A 67 -20.55 -18.39 5.48
C MET A 67 -20.25 -19.16 4.20
N TYR A 68 -21.23 -19.28 3.30
CA TYR A 68 -21.05 -19.91 2.00
C TYR A 68 -20.07 -19.12 1.12
N ASP A 69 -20.23 -17.80 1.03
CA ASP A 69 -19.32 -16.92 0.29
C ASP A 69 -17.91 -16.89 0.90
N ALA A 70 -17.80 -16.84 2.23
CA ALA A 70 -16.52 -16.94 2.92
C ALA A 70 -15.81 -18.27 2.63
N SER A 71 -16.56 -19.37 2.58
CA SER A 71 -16.00 -20.69 2.24
C SER A 71 -15.45 -20.72 0.81
N LYS A 72 -16.17 -20.15 -0.16
CA LYS A 72 -15.69 -20.02 -1.55
C LYS A 72 -14.42 -19.19 -1.66
N GLN A 73 -14.35 -18.07 -0.92
CA GLN A 73 -13.17 -17.21 -0.89
C GLN A 73 -11.97 -17.85 -0.16
N ALA A 74 -12.22 -18.76 0.78
CA ALA A 74 -11.17 -19.48 1.51
C ALA A 74 -10.48 -20.56 0.68
N VAL A 75 -11.17 -21.19 -0.29
CA VAL A 75 -10.60 -22.30 -1.09
C VAL A 75 -9.33 -21.89 -1.85
N PRO A 76 -9.29 -20.78 -2.63
CA PRO A 76 -8.06 -20.36 -3.30
C PRO A 76 -6.91 -20.07 -2.33
N ILE A 77 -7.22 -19.50 -1.17
CA ILE A 77 -6.23 -19.19 -0.12
C ILE A 77 -5.65 -20.49 0.45
N ALA A 78 -6.51 -21.47 0.77
CA ALA A 78 -6.08 -22.76 1.30
C ALA A 78 -5.17 -23.52 0.32
N VAL A 79 -5.52 -23.54 -0.97
CA VAL A 79 -4.70 -24.16 -2.02
C VAL A 79 -3.36 -23.45 -2.17
N ALA A 80 -3.35 -22.11 -2.18
CA ALA A 80 -2.12 -21.33 -2.24
C ALA A 80 -1.22 -21.58 -1.02
N CYS A 81 -1.79 -21.60 0.20
CA CYS A 81 -1.07 -21.92 1.44
C CYS A 81 -0.50 -23.33 1.41
N ALA A 82 -1.26 -24.33 0.94
CA ALA A 82 -0.79 -25.71 0.81
C ALA A 82 0.39 -25.80 -0.17
N GLY A 83 0.28 -25.18 -1.34
CA GLY A 83 1.37 -25.12 -2.33
C GLY A 83 2.61 -24.41 -1.79
N ALA A 84 2.44 -23.25 -1.14
CA ALA A 84 3.54 -22.54 -0.51
C ALA A 84 4.18 -23.33 0.63
N GLY A 85 3.41 -24.09 1.42
CA GLY A 85 3.95 -24.97 2.45
C GLY A 85 4.88 -26.04 1.87
N ILE A 86 4.50 -26.64 0.73
CA ILE A 86 5.36 -27.59 0.00
C ILE A 86 6.65 -26.89 -0.47
N ILE A 87 6.53 -25.68 -1.03
CA ILE A 87 7.68 -24.90 -1.50
C ILE A 87 8.62 -24.56 -0.33
N VAL A 88 8.11 -24.01 0.77
CA VAL A 88 8.91 -23.67 1.96
C VAL A 88 9.57 -24.92 2.54
N GLY A 89 8.82 -26.03 2.63
CA GLY A 89 9.35 -27.31 3.11
C GLY A 89 10.49 -27.83 2.24
N ALA A 90 10.31 -27.85 0.91
CA ALA A 90 11.34 -28.24 -0.04
C ALA A 90 12.57 -27.33 0.04
N ILE A 91 12.38 -26.02 0.10
CA ILE A 91 13.47 -25.03 0.24
C ILE A 91 14.25 -25.26 1.54
N GLY A 92 13.54 -25.51 2.64
CA GLY A 92 14.11 -25.72 3.96
C GLY A 92 15.00 -26.96 4.04
N VAL A 93 14.59 -28.08 3.44
CA VAL A 93 15.36 -29.34 3.49
C VAL A 93 16.47 -29.42 2.44
N THR A 94 16.34 -28.71 1.31
CA THR A 94 17.32 -28.77 0.20
C THR A 94 18.44 -27.74 0.31
N GLY A 95 18.34 -26.77 1.22
CA GLY A 95 19.25 -25.62 1.29
C GLY A 95 19.13 -24.67 0.09
N LEU A 96 18.06 -24.80 -0.71
CA LEU A 96 17.84 -23.99 -1.90
C LEU A 96 17.66 -22.50 -1.55
N GLY A 97 17.17 -22.19 -0.34
CA GLY A 97 16.98 -20.81 0.11
C GLY A 97 18.29 -20.02 0.11
N THR A 98 19.35 -20.63 0.64
CA THR A 98 20.71 -20.05 0.64
C THR A 98 21.26 -19.95 -0.79
N LYS A 99 20.96 -20.90 -1.68
CA LYS A 99 21.38 -20.84 -3.09
C LYS A 99 20.66 -19.74 -3.87
N ILE A 100 19.36 -19.57 -3.68
CA ILE A 100 18.57 -18.48 -4.28
C ILE A 100 19.06 -17.14 -3.73
N ALA A 101 19.32 -17.04 -2.42
CA ALA A 101 19.89 -15.86 -1.80
C ALA A 101 21.26 -15.50 -2.42
N ASN A 102 22.18 -16.47 -2.52
CA ASN A 102 23.49 -16.26 -3.11
C ASN A 102 23.41 -15.91 -4.60
N GLY A 103 22.49 -16.53 -5.35
CA GLY A 103 22.20 -16.19 -6.73
C GLY A 103 21.71 -14.76 -6.86
N LEU A 104 20.74 -14.36 -6.02
CA LEU A 104 20.21 -13.00 -5.97
C LEU A 104 21.31 -11.99 -5.60
N ILE A 105 22.14 -12.29 -4.61
CA ILE A 105 23.31 -11.48 -4.21
C ILE A 105 24.29 -11.33 -5.36
N ALA A 106 24.59 -12.41 -6.08
CA ALA A 106 25.50 -12.39 -7.23
C ALA A 106 24.95 -11.52 -8.37
N PHE A 107 23.67 -11.70 -8.73
CA PHE A 107 22.99 -10.86 -9.74
C PHE A 107 22.89 -9.39 -9.29
N ALA A 108 22.66 -9.16 -8.00
CA ALA A 108 22.58 -7.85 -7.39
C ALA A 108 23.97 -7.21 -7.13
N ASN A 109 25.07 -7.88 -7.45
CA ASN A 109 26.43 -7.44 -7.11
C ASN A 109 26.58 -7.05 -5.62
N GLY A 110 25.89 -7.75 -4.72
CA GLY A 110 25.85 -7.46 -3.29
C GLY A 110 25.05 -6.22 -2.88
N LYS A 111 24.43 -5.49 -3.82
CA LYS A 111 23.63 -4.29 -3.50
C LYS A 111 22.16 -4.66 -3.27
N LEU A 112 21.70 -4.45 -2.05
CA LEU A 112 20.32 -4.74 -1.62
C LEU A 112 19.25 -4.17 -2.57
N ILE A 113 19.45 -2.94 -3.07
CA ILE A 113 18.49 -2.27 -3.96
C ILE A 113 18.18 -3.08 -5.23
N PHE A 114 19.17 -3.75 -5.82
CA PHE A 114 18.93 -4.58 -7.00
C PHE A 114 18.17 -5.86 -6.64
N GLY A 115 18.44 -6.44 -5.46
CA GLY A 115 17.64 -7.54 -4.93
C GLY A 115 16.18 -7.16 -4.78
N LEU A 116 15.89 -5.99 -4.20
CA LEU A 116 14.54 -5.46 -4.05
C LEU A 116 13.85 -5.22 -5.40
N VAL A 117 14.54 -4.64 -6.38
CA VAL A 117 13.99 -4.42 -7.73
C VAL A 117 13.66 -5.76 -8.41
N LEU A 118 14.53 -6.77 -8.31
CA LEU A 118 14.27 -8.09 -8.86
C LEU A 118 13.07 -8.76 -8.19
N THR A 119 12.96 -8.68 -6.86
CA THR A 119 11.80 -9.16 -6.10
C THR A 119 10.53 -8.43 -6.51
N MET A 120 10.57 -7.10 -6.66
CA MET A 120 9.44 -6.29 -7.12
C MET A 120 8.93 -6.79 -8.48
N VAL A 121 9.84 -6.96 -9.46
CA VAL A 121 9.48 -7.44 -10.80
C VAL A 121 8.87 -8.84 -10.72
N ALA A 122 9.47 -9.74 -9.93
CA ALA A 122 8.92 -11.09 -9.73
C ALA A 122 7.51 -11.07 -9.11
N ALA A 123 7.29 -10.24 -8.08
CA ALA A 123 5.98 -10.10 -7.44
C ALA A 123 4.92 -9.53 -8.38
N ILE A 124 5.28 -8.54 -9.23
CA ILE A 124 4.38 -7.97 -10.23
C ILE A 124 4.02 -9.00 -11.30
N ILE A 125 5.01 -9.73 -11.83
CA ILE A 125 4.79 -10.77 -12.85
C ILE A 125 3.94 -11.90 -12.28
N LEU A 126 4.21 -12.39 -11.08
CA LEU A 126 3.37 -13.39 -10.44
C LEU A 126 1.97 -12.83 -10.13
N GLY A 127 1.87 -11.53 -9.87
CA GLY A 127 0.61 -10.82 -9.67
C GLY A 127 -0.33 -10.83 -10.88
N THR A 128 0.19 -11.09 -12.09
CA THR A 128 -0.64 -11.11 -13.29
C THR A 128 -1.57 -12.33 -13.29
N GLY A 129 -2.84 -12.13 -12.92
CA GLY A 129 -3.90 -13.15 -13.04
C GLY A 129 -4.20 -13.97 -11.78
N MET A 130 -3.58 -13.66 -10.64
CA MET A 130 -3.86 -14.31 -9.35
C MET A 130 -4.43 -13.31 -8.32
N PRO A 131 -5.24 -13.78 -7.34
CA PRO A 131 -5.62 -12.95 -6.19
C PRO A 131 -4.39 -12.50 -5.38
N VAL A 132 -4.42 -11.26 -4.86
CA VAL A 132 -3.33 -10.66 -4.05
C VAL A 132 -2.84 -11.59 -2.94
N THR A 133 -3.75 -12.31 -2.30
CA THR A 133 -3.44 -13.26 -1.22
C THR A 133 -2.56 -14.42 -1.71
N ALA A 134 -2.88 -15.02 -2.86
CA ALA A 134 -2.12 -16.12 -3.44
C ALA A 134 -0.72 -15.67 -3.88
N VAL A 135 -0.64 -14.49 -4.50
CA VAL A 135 0.64 -13.87 -4.94
C VAL A 135 1.55 -13.66 -3.75
N TYR A 136 1.02 -13.05 -2.68
CA TYR A 136 1.77 -12.80 -1.45
C TYR A 136 2.30 -14.11 -0.84
N ILE A 137 1.46 -15.14 -0.72
CA ILE A 137 1.83 -16.42 -0.12
C ILE A 137 3.00 -17.09 -0.90
N ILE A 138 2.92 -17.12 -2.23
CA ILE A 138 3.96 -17.71 -3.09
C ILE A 138 5.26 -16.89 -3.05
N CYS A 139 5.15 -15.56 -3.16
CA CYS A 139 6.32 -14.68 -3.11
C CYS A 139 6.97 -14.71 -1.73
N ALA A 140 6.18 -14.72 -0.65
CA ALA A 140 6.71 -14.76 0.71
C ALA A 140 7.48 -16.05 0.99
N ALA A 141 6.95 -17.19 0.53
CA ALA A 141 7.59 -18.50 0.65
C ALA A 141 8.96 -18.59 -0.05
N THR A 142 9.15 -17.81 -1.12
CA THR A 142 10.33 -17.94 -2.00
C THR A 142 11.32 -16.81 -1.85
N LEU A 143 10.87 -15.58 -1.57
CA LEU A 143 11.68 -14.36 -1.66
C LEU A 143 11.99 -13.72 -0.30
N VAL A 144 11.24 -14.02 0.77
CA VAL A 144 11.53 -13.46 2.11
C VAL A 144 12.92 -13.89 2.60
N GLN A 145 13.21 -15.19 2.56
CA GLN A 145 14.48 -15.72 3.07
C GLN A 145 15.70 -15.12 2.34
N PRO A 146 15.71 -15.04 0.98
CA PRO A 146 16.74 -14.29 0.26
C PRO A 146 16.90 -12.83 0.70
N LEU A 147 15.80 -12.08 0.83
CA LEU A 147 15.88 -10.68 1.23
C LEU A 147 16.41 -10.51 2.66
N VAL A 148 16.03 -11.40 3.57
CA VAL A 148 16.54 -11.37 4.95
C VAL A 148 18.03 -11.69 4.96
N ALA A 149 18.47 -12.67 4.16
CA ALA A 149 19.90 -12.99 3.99
C ALA A 149 20.72 -11.83 3.39
N MET A 150 20.07 -10.92 2.64
CA MET A 150 20.69 -9.69 2.12
C MET A 150 20.72 -8.54 3.15
N GLY A 151 20.25 -8.76 4.38
CA GLY A 151 20.32 -7.78 5.47
C GLY A 151 19.01 -7.04 5.78
N THR A 152 17.89 -7.41 5.16
CA THR A 152 16.58 -6.83 5.51
C THR A 152 15.98 -7.48 6.76
N SER A 153 15.17 -6.74 7.51
CA SER A 153 14.39 -7.35 8.59
C SER A 153 13.28 -8.23 8.00
N ALA A 154 12.92 -9.31 8.69
CA ALA A 154 11.83 -10.18 8.25
C ALA A 154 10.50 -9.42 8.08
N LEU A 155 10.19 -8.51 9.01
CA LEU A 155 8.99 -7.67 8.93
C LEU A 155 9.00 -6.79 7.68
N ALA A 156 10.12 -6.13 7.39
CA ALA A 156 10.25 -5.29 6.20
C ALA A 156 10.15 -6.11 4.91
N ALA A 157 10.77 -7.29 4.84
CA ALA A 157 10.67 -8.19 3.69
C ALA A 157 9.23 -8.65 3.45
N HIS A 158 8.50 -9.03 4.51
CA HIS A 158 7.09 -9.39 4.41
C HIS A 158 6.22 -8.22 3.96
N MET A 159 6.42 -7.02 4.51
CA MET A 159 5.68 -5.82 4.11
C MET A 159 6.01 -5.39 2.68
N PHE A 160 7.28 -5.50 2.26
CA PHE A 160 7.72 -5.22 0.90
C PHE A 160 6.97 -6.10 -0.10
N ILE A 161 6.97 -7.42 0.12
CA ILE A 161 6.31 -8.37 -0.77
C ILE A 161 4.79 -8.21 -0.71
N PHE A 162 4.21 -8.00 0.48
CA PHE A 162 2.78 -7.77 0.65
C PHE A 162 2.30 -6.56 -0.15
N MET A 163 3.00 -5.43 -0.04
CA MET A 163 2.65 -4.21 -0.76
C MET A 163 2.77 -4.41 -2.28
N PHE A 164 3.83 -5.04 -2.78
CA PHE A 164 3.94 -5.30 -4.22
C PHE A 164 2.93 -6.32 -4.73
N SER A 165 2.53 -7.29 -3.90
CA SER A 165 1.44 -8.22 -4.25
C SER A 165 0.11 -7.47 -4.41
N ALA A 166 -0.13 -6.44 -3.59
CA ALA A 166 -1.33 -5.61 -3.70
C ALA A 166 -1.27 -4.65 -4.90
N VAL A 167 -0.11 -4.03 -5.12
CA VAL A 167 0.11 -3.04 -6.18
C VAL A 167 0.21 -3.69 -7.58
N ALA A 168 0.54 -4.98 -7.68
CA ALA A 168 0.56 -5.70 -8.96
C ALA A 168 -0.80 -5.67 -9.70
N GLY A 169 -1.91 -5.59 -8.97
CA GLY A 169 -3.24 -5.45 -9.57
C GLY A 169 -3.47 -4.11 -10.28
N LEU A 170 -2.63 -3.11 -10.02
CA LEU A 170 -2.69 -1.76 -10.61
C LEU A 170 -1.88 -1.64 -11.91
N THR A 171 -0.87 -2.49 -12.11
CA THR A 171 0.07 -2.36 -13.25
C THR A 171 -0.57 -2.77 -14.59
N PRO A 172 -0.50 -1.93 -15.63
CA PRO A 172 -0.76 -2.36 -17.01
C PRO A 172 0.24 -3.45 -17.43
N PRO A 173 -0.16 -4.48 -18.20
CA PRO A 173 -1.42 -4.62 -18.95
C PRO A 173 -2.57 -5.28 -18.19
N VAL A 174 -2.36 -5.72 -16.93
CA VAL A 174 -3.36 -6.54 -16.23
C VAL A 174 -4.43 -5.70 -15.55
N ALA A 175 -4.02 -4.68 -14.79
CA ALA A 175 -4.86 -3.60 -14.25
C ALA A 175 -6.33 -3.97 -13.87
N ILE A 176 -6.56 -5.16 -13.29
CA ILE A 176 -7.90 -5.76 -13.15
C ILE A 176 -8.84 -4.86 -12.34
N THR A 177 -8.30 -4.19 -11.33
CA THR A 177 -9.04 -3.23 -10.49
C THR A 177 -9.47 -2.02 -11.30
N SER A 178 -8.60 -1.49 -12.16
CA SER A 178 -8.87 -0.34 -13.01
C SER A 178 -9.88 -0.67 -14.11
N TYR A 179 -9.84 -1.89 -14.67
CA TYR A 179 -10.81 -2.36 -15.65
C TYR A 179 -12.21 -2.56 -15.04
N THR A 180 -12.26 -3.09 -13.82
CA THR A 180 -13.52 -3.20 -13.07
C THR A 180 -14.08 -1.80 -12.74
N ALA A 181 -13.23 -0.89 -12.28
CA ALA A 181 -13.61 0.50 -12.00
C ALA A 181 -14.11 1.22 -13.27
N ALA A 182 -13.46 1.00 -14.41
CA ALA A 182 -13.87 1.56 -15.69
C ALA A 182 -15.26 1.05 -16.13
N GLY A 183 -15.55 -0.24 -15.90
CA GLY A 183 -16.88 -0.81 -16.15
C GLY A 183 -17.98 -0.20 -15.28
N ILE A 184 -17.68 0.09 -14.00
CA ILE A 184 -18.61 0.79 -13.09
C ILE A 184 -18.79 2.25 -13.53
N ALA A 185 -17.70 2.93 -13.87
CA ALA A 185 -17.69 4.35 -14.23
C ALA A 185 -18.10 4.61 -15.69
N GLN A 186 -18.30 3.57 -16.50
CA GLN A 186 -18.60 3.66 -17.94
C GLN A 186 -17.55 4.50 -18.71
N THR A 187 -16.27 4.25 -18.43
CA THR A 187 -15.12 4.94 -19.06
C THR A 187 -14.25 3.98 -19.85
N ASP A 188 -13.35 4.51 -20.69
CA ASP A 188 -12.37 3.69 -21.41
C ASP A 188 -11.45 2.94 -20.43
N PRO A 189 -11.42 1.58 -20.46
CA PRO A 189 -10.64 0.80 -19.51
C PRO A 189 -9.13 1.08 -19.55
N ASN A 190 -8.58 1.36 -20.74
CA ASN A 190 -7.15 1.58 -20.90
C ASN A 190 -6.74 2.95 -20.36
N GLN A 191 -7.53 3.99 -20.63
CA GLN A 191 -7.28 5.31 -20.04
C GLN A 191 -7.39 5.27 -18.53
N THR A 192 -8.41 4.61 -17.99
CA THR A 192 -8.59 4.45 -16.53
C THR A 192 -7.44 3.65 -15.91
N ALA A 193 -6.93 2.61 -16.59
CA ALA A 193 -5.77 1.85 -16.13
C ALA A 193 -4.49 2.70 -16.11
N ILE A 194 -4.22 3.48 -17.16
CA ILE A 194 -3.04 4.35 -17.22
C ILE A 194 -3.11 5.43 -16.14
N GLN A 195 -4.26 6.10 -16.00
CA GLN A 195 -4.41 7.15 -14.99
C GLN A 195 -4.33 6.57 -13.57
N GLY A 196 -4.99 5.45 -13.31
CA GLY A 196 -4.90 4.75 -12.02
C GLY A 196 -3.46 4.33 -11.69
N PHE A 197 -2.71 3.85 -12.69
CA PHE A 197 -1.29 3.52 -12.53
C PHE A 197 -0.44 4.74 -12.18
N LEU A 198 -0.61 5.86 -12.90
CA LEU A 198 0.12 7.10 -12.64
C LEU A 198 -0.18 7.63 -11.23
N TYR A 199 -1.45 7.62 -10.81
CA TYR A 199 -1.84 8.04 -9.46
C TYR A 199 -1.32 7.09 -8.37
N GLY A 200 -1.15 5.81 -8.67
CA GLY A 200 -0.62 4.82 -7.74
C GLY A 200 0.90 4.68 -7.74
N LEU A 201 1.64 5.42 -8.56
CA LEU A 201 3.12 5.43 -8.56
C LEU A 201 3.75 5.62 -7.16
N PRO A 202 3.22 6.49 -6.26
CA PRO A 202 3.71 6.57 -4.89
C PRO A 202 3.71 5.22 -4.16
N GLY A 203 2.73 4.37 -4.44
CA GLY A 203 2.62 3.01 -3.90
C GLY A 203 3.74 2.06 -4.31
N PHE A 204 4.52 2.38 -5.36
CA PHE A 204 5.72 1.60 -5.74
C PHE A 204 6.96 2.04 -4.98
N ILE A 205 7.01 3.27 -4.47
CA ILE A 205 8.16 3.77 -3.72
C ILE A 205 8.08 3.31 -2.25
N ILE A 206 6.88 3.37 -1.67
CA ILE A 206 6.63 3.05 -0.25
C ILE A 206 7.25 1.73 0.22
N PRO A 207 7.14 0.61 -0.53
CA PRO A 207 7.70 -0.66 -0.10
C PRO A 207 9.23 -0.61 0.07
N PHE A 208 9.95 0.08 -0.82
CA PHE A 208 11.40 0.25 -0.69
C PHE A 208 11.75 0.99 0.60
N ILE A 209 10.96 2.01 0.94
CA ILE A 209 11.19 2.79 2.17
C ILE A 209 11.02 1.92 3.40
N PHE A 210 10.03 1.02 3.45
CA PHE A 210 9.88 0.10 4.59
C PHE A 210 11.13 -0.76 4.86
N VAL A 211 11.92 -1.01 3.82
CA VAL A 211 13.18 -1.75 3.94
C VAL A 211 14.31 -0.89 4.49
N PHE A 212 14.38 0.38 4.10
CA PHE A 212 15.45 1.30 4.53
C PHE A 212 15.13 2.01 5.86
N SER A 213 13.85 2.18 6.18
CA SER A 213 13.36 2.99 7.30
C SER A 213 12.38 2.18 8.18
N PRO A 214 12.89 1.31 9.07
CA PRO A 214 12.05 0.50 9.97
C PRO A 214 11.15 1.32 10.90
N GLU A 215 11.45 2.61 11.10
CA GLU A 215 10.64 3.55 11.87
C GLU A 215 9.21 3.67 11.33
N LEU A 216 9.04 3.56 10.00
CA LEU A 216 7.72 3.55 9.37
C LEU A 216 6.93 2.27 9.66
N LEU A 217 7.62 1.20 10.06
CA LEU A 217 7.03 -0.05 10.55
C LEU A 217 6.75 0.01 12.06
N MET A 218 6.80 1.22 12.66
CA MET A 218 6.66 1.46 14.10
C MET A 218 7.73 0.75 14.94
N VAL A 219 8.89 0.45 14.34
CA VAL A 219 10.02 -0.15 15.04
C VAL A 219 10.99 0.96 15.46
N GLY A 220 11.10 1.22 16.77
CA GLY A 220 12.07 2.16 17.32
C GLY A 220 11.49 3.10 18.37
N ALA A 221 12.21 4.19 18.64
CA ALA A 221 11.80 5.18 19.63
C ALA A 221 10.54 5.94 19.16
N PRO A 222 9.51 6.15 20.01
CA PRO A 222 8.25 6.78 19.61
C PRO A 222 8.41 8.15 18.93
N LEU A 223 9.39 8.95 19.38
CA LEU A 223 9.67 10.25 18.77
C LEU A 223 10.20 10.11 17.34
N ARG A 224 11.07 9.13 17.07
CA ARG A 224 11.59 8.87 15.72
C ARG A 224 10.50 8.33 14.80
N VAL A 225 9.65 7.45 15.31
CA VAL A 225 8.47 6.95 14.57
C VAL A 225 7.53 8.11 14.22
N ALA A 226 7.22 8.99 15.18
CA ALA A 226 6.35 10.14 14.93
C ALA A 226 6.95 11.10 13.90
N LEU A 227 8.25 11.38 13.98
CA LEU A 227 8.96 12.21 13.00
C LEU A 227 8.98 11.55 11.62
N ALA A 228 9.31 10.27 11.53
CA ALA A 228 9.31 9.51 10.28
C ALA A 228 7.92 9.48 9.62
N ILE A 229 6.85 9.33 10.40
CA ILE A 229 5.48 9.41 9.89
C ILE A 229 5.20 10.83 9.35
N ALA A 230 5.58 11.86 10.10
CA ALA A 230 5.35 13.24 9.68
C ALA A 230 6.12 13.59 8.40
N THR A 231 7.40 13.23 8.30
CA THR A 231 8.23 13.47 7.11
C THR A 231 7.75 12.63 5.93
N ALA A 232 7.36 11.37 6.14
CA ALA A 232 6.81 10.54 5.07
C ALA A 232 5.47 11.06 4.56
N LEU A 233 4.60 11.60 5.41
CA LEU A 233 3.35 12.24 4.95
C LEU A 233 3.63 13.45 4.05
N ILE A 234 4.57 14.31 4.44
CA ILE A 234 4.99 15.46 3.64
C ILE A 234 5.66 14.99 2.34
N GLY A 235 6.53 13.98 2.42
CA GLY A 235 7.21 13.37 1.28
C GLY A 235 6.23 12.78 0.27
N ILE A 236 5.21 12.05 0.72
CA ILE A 236 4.16 11.51 -0.16
C ILE A 236 3.36 12.63 -0.82
N CYS A 237 2.98 13.69 -0.08
CA CYS A 237 2.32 14.85 -0.68
C CYS A 237 3.19 15.51 -1.77
N CYS A 238 4.49 15.65 -1.52
CA CYS A 238 5.45 16.19 -2.49
C CYS A 238 5.60 15.26 -3.70
N LEU A 239 5.64 13.94 -3.49
CA LEU A 239 5.75 12.95 -4.56
C LEU A 239 4.52 12.99 -5.47
N VAL A 240 3.31 13.03 -4.88
CA VAL A 240 2.05 13.17 -5.63
C VAL A 240 2.04 14.49 -6.39
N ALA A 241 2.38 15.62 -5.76
CA ALA A 241 2.46 16.91 -6.44
C ALA A 241 3.48 16.93 -7.60
N ALA A 242 4.60 16.21 -7.47
CA ALA A 242 5.59 16.05 -8.53
C ALA A 242 5.05 15.23 -9.71
N ILE A 243 4.29 14.17 -9.43
CA ILE A 243 3.67 13.30 -10.45
C ILE A 243 2.51 14.01 -11.17
N GLU A 244 1.65 14.72 -10.45
CA GLU A 244 0.56 15.49 -11.03
C GLU A 244 1.07 16.74 -11.78
N GLY A 245 2.18 17.31 -11.34
CA GLY A 245 2.71 18.55 -11.88
C GLY A 245 1.87 19.78 -11.55
N TYR A 246 1.03 19.68 -10.51
CA TYR A 246 0.16 20.75 -10.06
C TYR A 246 0.10 20.80 -8.53
N PHE A 247 0.25 22.00 -7.97
CA PHE A 247 -0.02 22.26 -6.56
C PHE A 247 -0.80 23.57 -6.38
N LEU A 248 -0.13 24.73 -6.48
CA LEU A 248 -0.77 26.05 -6.52
C LEU A 248 -0.88 26.59 -7.96
N THR A 249 0.17 26.38 -8.75
CA THR A 249 0.20 26.63 -10.19
C THR A 249 0.78 25.40 -10.91
N ARG A 250 0.65 25.31 -12.25
CA ARG A 250 1.32 24.25 -13.02
C ARG A 250 2.84 24.33 -12.85
N TRP A 251 3.49 23.18 -12.64
CA TRP A 251 4.94 23.09 -12.42
C TRP A 251 5.68 22.79 -13.72
N ASN A 252 6.81 23.46 -13.94
CA ASN A 252 7.76 23.05 -14.98
C ASN A 252 8.41 21.71 -14.62
N MET A 253 8.80 20.93 -15.63
CA MET A 253 9.36 19.59 -15.45
C MET A 253 10.59 19.57 -14.51
N PHE A 254 11.39 20.63 -14.53
CA PHE A 254 12.53 20.79 -13.61
C PHE A 254 12.10 20.90 -12.15
N LEU A 255 11.10 21.75 -11.83
CA LEU A 255 10.57 21.88 -10.47
C LEU A 255 9.95 20.56 -10.00
N ARG A 256 9.27 19.84 -10.91
CA ARG A 256 8.67 18.52 -10.61
C ARG A 256 9.75 17.51 -10.24
N LEU A 257 10.84 17.45 -11.00
CA LEU A 257 11.97 16.56 -10.70
C LEU A 257 12.62 16.92 -9.36
N LEU A 258 12.83 18.22 -9.10
CA LEU A 258 13.39 18.71 -7.84
C LEU A 258 12.52 18.30 -6.65
N LEU A 259 11.19 18.43 -6.77
CA LEU A 259 10.24 18.00 -5.75
C LEU A 259 10.19 16.48 -5.58
N GLY A 260 10.31 15.72 -6.67
CA GLY A 260 10.42 14.27 -6.61
C GLY A 260 11.67 13.82 -5.85
N ILE A 261 12.81 14.49 -6.07
CA ILE A 261 14.05 14.23 -5.30
C ILE A 261 13.85 14.57 -3.82
N ALA A 262 13.26 15.73 -3.51
CA ALA A 262 12.96 16.10 -2.12
C ALA A 262 12.00 15.13 -1.45
N ALA A 263 11.01 14.62 -2.18
CA ALA A 263 10.09 13.61 -1.69
C ALA A 263 10.83 12.32 -1.31
N VAL A 264 11.69 11.79 -2.18
CA VAL A 264 12.48 10.59 -1.89
C VAL A 264 13.43 10.81 -0.71
N LEU A 265 14.00 12.01 -0.57
CA LEU A 265 14.86 12.36 0.56
C LEU A 265 14.10 12.42 1.90
N LEU A 266 12.88 12.97 1.93
CA LEU A 266 12.02 12.99 3.13
C LEU A 266 11.52 11.61 3.54
N LEU A 267 11.50 10.69 2.58
CA LEU A 267 11.05 9.32 2.78
C LEU A 267 12.13 8.48 3.48
N ASP A 268 13.41 8.86 3.43
CA ASP A 268 14.49 8.30 4.25
C ASP A 268 14.75 9.21 5.47
N PRO A 269 14.14 8.92 6.65
CA PRO A 269 14.12 9.83 7.77
C PRO A 269 15.54 10.08 8.31
N GLY A 270 16.01 11.31 8.16
CA GLY A 270 17.35 11.69 8.61
C GLY A 270 17.45 13.19 8.75
N ILE A 271 18.09 13.67 9.82
CA ILE A 271 18.14 15.11 10.11
C ILE A 271 18.75 15.90 8.94
N VAL A 272 19.77 15.35 8.29
CA VAL A 272 20.45 16.00 7.16
C VAL A 272 19.62 15.88 5.87
N THR A 273 19.05 14.72 5.59
CA THR A 273 18.20 14.49 4.40
C THR A 273 16.94 15.32 4.45
N ASP A 274 16.30 15.38 5.63
CA ASP A 274 15.12 16.21 5.90
C ASP A 274 15.44 17.69 5.73
N LEU A 275 16.56 18.20 6.28
CA LEU A 275 16.92 19.61 6.15
C LEU A 275 17.14 20.02 4.69
N ILE A 276 17.81 19.17 3.91
CA ILE A 276 18.01 19.38 2.47
C ILE A 276 16.68 19.37 1.74
N ALA A 277 15.81 18.39 2.03
CA ALA A 277 14.51 18.26 1.40
C ALA A 277 13.58 19.43 1.72
N PHE A 278 13.54 19.89 2.98
CA PHE A 278 12.78 21.09 3.37
C PHE A 278 13.31 22.34 2.68
N GLY A 279 14.63 22.48 2.51
CA GLY A 279 15.23 23.56 1.72
C GLY A 279 14.76 23.55 0.27
N ILE A 280 14.76 22.37 -0.37
CA ILE A 280 14.27 22.20 -1.74
C ILE A 280 12.77 22.55 -1.84
N ILE A 281 11.95 22.07 -0.90
CA ILE A 281 10.51 22.36 -0.88
C ILE A 281 10.27 23.86 -0.71
N ALA A 282 11.00 24.53 0.17
CA ALA A 282 10.89 25.97 0.37
C ALA A 282 11.24 26.76 -0.91
N VAL A 283 12.29 26.36 -1.64
CA VAL A 283 12.66 26.97 -2.93
C VAL A 283 11.54 26.76 -3.96
N CYS A 284 11.06 25.53 -4.12
CA CYS A 284 9.97 25.23 -5.05
C CYS A 284 8.69 26.01 -4.72
N PHE A 285 8.34 26.10 -3.45
CA PHE A 285 7.15 26.81 -2.98
C PHE A 285 7.29 28.33 -3.17
N GLY A 286 8.47 28.88 -2.88
CA GLY A 286 8.79 30.29 -3.13
C GLY A 286 8.65 30.66 -4.61
N VAL A 287 9.16 29.82 -5.52
CA VAL A 287 9.00 30.01 -6.97
C VAL A 287 7.52 29.97 -7.37
N GLN A 288 6.71 29.06 -6.81
CA GLN A 288 5.27 28.98 -7.07
C GLN A 288 4.53 30.25 -6.62
N VAL A 289 4.79 30.74 -5.41
CA VAL A 289 4.15 31.97 -4.90
C VAL A 289 4.52 33.18 -5.76
N LEU A 290 5.76 33.29 -6.22
CA LEU A 290 6.18 34.36 -7.12
C LEU A 290 5.47 34.28 -8.48
N VAL A 291 5.29 33.09 -9.04
CA VAL A 291 4.54 32.89 -10.29
C VAL A 291 3.06 33.20 -10.09
N LEU A 292 2.46 32.76 -8.98
CA LEU A 292 1.07 33.06 -8.64
C LEU A 292 0.83 34.57 -8.48
N ASN A 293 1.73 35.27 -7.82
CA ASN A 293 1.67 36.72 -7.67
C ASN A 293 1.81 37.45 -9.01
N LYS A 294 2.59 36.93 -9.96
CA LYS A 294 2.66 37.47 -11.33
C LYS A 294 1.38 37.22 -12.12
N LEU A 295 0.71 36.09 -11.92
CA LEU A 295 -0.56 35.76 -12.57
C LEU A 295 -1.74 36.57 -11.99
N ASN A 296 -1.69 36.87 -10.70
CA ASN A 296 -2.70 37.68 -10.00
C ASN A 296 -2.42 39.19 -10.05
N ALA A 297 -1.25 39.61 -10.57
CA ALA A 297 -0.96 41.01 -10.77
C ALA A 297 -1.97 41.57 -11.80
N PRO A 298 -2.69 42.66 -11.48
CA PRO A 298 -3.63 43.25 -12.43
C PRO A 298 -2.87 43.59 -13.70
N ALA A 299 -3.40 43.11 -14.85
CA ALA A 299 -2.84 43.42 -16.16
C ALA A 299 -2.62 44.94 -16.24
N ALA A 300 -1.36 45.35 -16.36
CA ALA A 300 -1.02 46.75 -16.55
C ALA A 300 -1.79 47.23 -17.78
N ARG A 301 -2.75 48.14 -17.55
CA ARG A 301 -3.53 48.81 -18.58
C ARG A 301 -2.63 49.65 -19.47
#